data_AF-A0A7V2UBK3-F1
#
_entry.id   AF-A0A7V2UBK3-F1
#
_cell.length_a   1.000
_cell.length_b   1.000
_cell.length_c   1.000
_cell.angle_alpha   90.00
_cell.angle_beta   90.00
_cell.angle_gamma   90.00
#
_symmetry.space_group_name_H-M   'P 1'
#
loop_
_entity.id
_entity.type
_entity.pdbx_description
1 polymer ?
#
loop_
_entity_poly.entity_id
_entity_poly.type
_entity_poly.pdbx_seq_one_letter_code
_entity_poly.pdbx_strand_id
1 'polypeptide(L)'
;MSAAPPKVDILERMVRAVEKVRDRLRRAAKALDDAGVRYAVIGGNAVAAWVATVNEAAVRNTRDVEILLDPDDFALAREAMEAHGFIYRHVAGGDLFLDGPGARAEDAVHIVFARRKVRPTSVEPAPDVRDTVWLGEGLRVLPLEALVRMKLTSFRDKDRTHLRDLIGVGLVTERDLANLPDLLAARLRELLENPEG
;
A
#
# COMPACT_ATOMS: atom_id res chain seq x y z
N MET A 1 -24.78 -32.32 20.24
CA MET A 1 -24.25 -31.13 20.95
C MET A 1 -23.04 -30.64 20.15
N SER A 2 -23.15 -29.50 19.47
CA SER A 2 -22.03 -28.95 18.70
C SER A 2 -21.00 -28.41 19.68
N ALA A 3 -19.77 -28.91 19.63
CA ALA A 3 -18.70 -28.43 20.47
C ALA A 3 -18.49 -26.94 20.19
N ALA A 4 -18.45 -26.12 21.26
CA ALA A 4 -18.10 -24.72 21.13
C ALA A 4 -16.74 -24.63 20.41
N PRO A 5 -16.60 -23.76 19.40
CA PRO A 5 -15.32 -23.61 18.71
C PRO A 5 -14.23 -23.27 19.74
N PRO A 6 -12.99 -23.76 19.55
CA PRO A 6 -11.91 -23.50 20.49
C PRO A 6 -11.76 -21.99 20.70
N LYS A 7 -11.68 -21.56 21.96
CA LYS A 7 -11.38 -20.18 22.32
C LYS A 7 -9.94 -19.89 21.89
N VAL A 8 -9.77 -19.38 20.67
CA VAL A 8 -8.46 -18.87 20.21
C VAL A 8 -8.13 -17.64 21.04
N ASP A 9 -6.89 -17.57 21.54
CA ASP A 9 -6.40 -16.44 22.31
C ASP A 9 -6.50 -15.13 21.49
N ILE A 10 -6.87 -14.03 22.15
CA ILE A 10 -7.08 -12.76 21.45
C ILE A 10 -5.77 -12.19 20.92
N LEU A 11 -4.65 -12.39 21.62
CA LEU A 11 -3.34 -11.95 21.15
C LEU A 11 -2.89 -12.77 19.93
N GLU A 12 -3.12 -14.09 19.94
CA GLU A 12 -2.90 -14.93 18.76
C GLU A 12 -3.72 -14.47 17.55
N ARG A 13 -4.99 -14.05 17.77
CA ARG A 13 -5.81 -13.49 16.68
C ARG A 13 -5.23 -12.19 16.13
N MET A 14 -4.69 -11.32 16.99
CA MET A 14 -4.04 -10.07 16.59
C MET A 14 -2.77 -10.35 15.76
N VAL A 15 -1.91 -11.28 16.20
CA VAL A 15 -0.71 -11.70 15.46
C VAL A 15 -1.10 -12.28 14.10
N ARG A 16 -2.04 -13.22 14.07
CA ARG A 16 -2.53 -13.86 12.84
C ARG A 16 -3.08 -12.84 11.84
N ALA A 17 -3.70 -11.75 12.31
CA ALA A 17 -4.21 -10.71 11.42
C ALA A 17 -3.07 -10.01 10.64
N VAL A 18 -1.94 -9.74 11.31
CA VAL A 18 -0.75 -9.16 10.68
C VAL A 18 -0.08 -10.17 9.74
N GLU A 19 0.05 -11.43 10.17
CA GLU A 19 0.66 -12.49 9.36
C GLU A 19 -0.10 -12.72 8.04
N LYS A 20 -1.44 -12.72 8.08
CA LYS A 20 -2.26 -12.84 6.88
C LYS A 20 -1.98 -11.76 5.84
N VAL A 21 -1.81 -10.50 6.27
CA VAL A 21 -1.48 -9.39 5.37
C VAL A 21 -0.09 -9.61 4.75
N ARG A 22 0.89 -9.99 5.58
CA ARG A 22 2.26 -10.28 5.12
C ARG A 22 2.27 -11.40 4.09
N ASP A 23 1.56 -12.49 4.35
CA ASP A 23 1.52 -13.66 3.48
C ASP A 23 0.81 -13.35 2.16
N ARG A 24 -0.30 -12.60 2.20
CA ARG A 24 -1.00 -12.11 1.02
C ARG A 24 -0.10 -11.23 0.15
N LEU A 25 0.57 -10.26 0.77
CA LEU A 25 1.50 -9.37 0.08
C LEU A 25 2.63 -10.15 -0.58
N ARG A 26 3.25 -11.09 0.13
CA ARG A 26 4.36 -11.90 -0.39
C ARG A 26 3.95 -12.77 -1.57
N ARG A 27 2.78 -13.42 -1.49
CA ARG A 27 2.28 -14.24 -2.60
C ARG A 27 1.94 -13.39 -3.82
N ALA A 28 1.35 -12.22 -3.63
CA ALA A 28 1.05 -11.30 -4.73
C ALA A 28 2.33 -10.77 -5.39
N ALA A 29 3.29 -10.28 -4.60
CA ALA A 29 4.60 -9.85 -5.09
C ALA A 29 5.32 -10.96 -5.87
N LYS A 30 5.38 -12.17 -5.30
CA LYS A 30 5.98 -13.33 -5.96
C LYS A 30 5.29 -13.68 -7.29
N ALA A 31 3.96 -13.67 -7.34
CA ALA A 31 3.23 -13.96 -8.58
C ALA A 31 3.60 -12.97 -9.70
N LEU A 32 3.72 -11.68 -9.36
CA LEU A 32 4.07 -10.63 -10.31
C LEU A 32 5.55 -10.71 -10.73
N ASP A 33 6.46 -10.96 -9.79
CA ASP A 33 7.89 -11.15 -10.07
C ASP A 33 8.13 -12.37 -10.98
N ASP A 34 7.52 -13.53 -10.67
CA ASP A 34 7.65 -14.76 -11.46
C ASP A 34 7.15 -14.58 -12.90
N ALA A 35 6.15 -13.72 -13.11
CA ALA A 35 5.60 -13.39 -14.41
C ALA A 35 6.32 -12.22 -15.13
N GLY A 36 7.34 -11.62 -14.51
CA GLY A 36 8.05 -10.48 -15.07
C GLY A 36 7.22 -9.20 -15.15
N VAL A 37 6.13 -9.09 -14.39
CA VAL A 37 5.26 -7.92 -14.36
C VAL A 37 5.92 -6.82 -13.54
N ARG A 38 5.97 -5.60 -14.08
CA ARG A 38 6.41 -4.44 -13.30
C ARG A 38 5.29 -3.98 -12.38
N TYR A 39 5.60 -3.87 -11.10
CA TYR A 39 4.68 -3.43 -10.07
C TYR A 39 5.42 -2.62 -9.00
N ALA A 40 4.66 -1.94 -8.15
CA ALA A 40 5.17 -1.44 -6.87
C ALA A 40 4.17 -1.74 -5.76
N VAL A 41 4.65 -2.22 -4.61
CA VAL A 41 3.85 -2.15 -3.39
C VAL A 41 3.73 -0.68 -3.00
N ILE A 42 2.50 -0.26 -2.75
CA ILE A 42 2.16 1.11 -2.35
C ILE A 42 1.36 1.07 -1.04
N GLY A 43 0.67 2.16 -0.71
CA GLY A 43 -0.25 2.14 0.42
C GLY A 43 0.47 2.17 1.77
N GLY A 44 -0.19 1.63 2.80
CA GLY A 44 0.38 1.57 4.15
C GLY A 44 1.57 0.63 4.28
N ASN A 45 1.60 -0.46 3.50
CA ASN A 45 2.71 -1.43 3.53
C ASN A 45 4.02 -0.80 3.04
N ALA A 46 3.96 0.01 1.97
CA ALA A 46 5.14 0.73 1.49
C ALA A 46 5.64 1.77 2.51
N VAL A 47 4.73 2.46 3.19
CA VAL A 47 5.09 3.43 4.25
C VAL A 47 5.74 2.73 5.43
N ALA A 48 5.15 1.63 5.90
CA ALA A 48 5.70 0.80 6.97
C ALA A 48 7.10 0.30 6.61
N ALA A 49 7.33 -0.12 5.37
CA ALA A 49 8.64 -0.54 4.90
C ALA A 49 9.68 0.60 4.92
N TRP A 50 9.31 1.81 4.48
CA TRP A 50 10.19 2.98 4.57
C TRP A 50 10.51 3.34 6.03
N VAL A 51 9.51 3.37 6.91
CA VAL A 51 9.70 3.63 8.35
C VAL A 51 10.64 2.61 8.99
N ALA A 52 10.49 1.32 8.64
CA ALA A 52 11.33 0.24 9.15
C ALA A 52 12.81 0.39 8.76
N THR A 53 13.14 1.14 7.69
CA THR A 53 14.55 1.42 7.34
C THR A 53 15.24 2.34 8.35
N VAL A 54 14.47 3.07 9.17
CA VAL A 54 14.99 4.03 10.15
C VAL A 54 14.71 3.56 11.58
N ASN A 55 13.47 3.15 11.87
CA ASN A 55 13.05 2.78 13.22
C ASN A 55 11.97 1.69 13.19
N GLU A 56 12.37 0.45 13.47
CA GLU A 56 11.46 -0.70 13.54
C GLU A 56 10.35 -0.52 14.59
N ALA A 57 10.64 0.12 15.74
CA ALA A 57 9.67 0.33 16.80
C ALA A 57 8.57 1.36 16.45
N ALA A 58 8.76 2.15 15.39
CA ALA A 58 7.77 3.12 14.91
C ALA A 58 6.81 2.53 13.85
N VAL A 59 6.98 1.27 13.45
CA VAL A 59 6.20 0.66 12.37
C VAL A 59 4.75 0.45 12.80
N ARG A 60 3.81 0.99 12.01
CA ARG A 60 2.37 0.69 12.12
C ARG A 60 1.98 -0.38 11.11
N ASN A 61 1.21 -1.37 11.57
CA ASN A 61 0.63 -2.37 10.69
C ASN A 61 -0.56 -1.80 9.92
N THR A 62 -0.72 -2.26 8.68
CA THR A 62 -1.92 -2.00 7.87
C THR A 62 -2.59 -3.31 7.52
N ARG A 63 -3.90 -3.26 7.27
CA ARG A 63 -4.67 -4.39 6.74
C ARG A 63 -4.69 -4.43 5.20
N ASP A 64 -4.51 -3.26 4.57
CA ASP A 64 -4.71 -3.07 3.14
C ASP A 64 -3.44 -3.49 2.37
N VAL A 65 -3.57 -4.37 1.38
CA VAL A 65 -2.50 -4.62 0.40
C VAL A 65 -2.86 -3.86 -0.87
N GLU A 66 -2.02 -2.89 -1.25
CA GLU A 66 -2.24 -2.03 -2.42
C GLU A 66 -1.03 -2.19 -3.36
N ILE A 67 -1.28 -2.46 -4.65
CA ILE A 67 -0.26 -2.64 -5.69
C ILE A 67 -0.51 -1.63 -6.82
N LEU A 68 0.55 -0.95 -7.25
CA LEU A 68 0.57 -0.13 -8.45
C LEU A 68 0.99 -0.99 -9.65
N LEU A 69 0.24 -0.91 -10.75
CA LEU A 69 0.53 -1.61 -12.01
C LEU A 69 0.50 -0.66 -13.20
N ASP A 70 1.31 -0.96 -14.23
CA ASP A 70 1.09 -0.37 -15.55
C ASP A 70 -0.24 -0.90 -16.11
N PRO A 71 -1.17 -0.03 -16.57
CA PRO A 71 -2.41 -0.50 -17.17
C PRO A 71 -2.21 -1.49 -18.33
N ASP A 72 -1.12 -1.35 -19.08
CA ASP A 72 -0.83 -2.18 -20.24
C ASP A 72 -0.39 -3.59 -19.83
N ASP A 73 0.15 -3.75 -18.63
CA ASP A 73 0.59 -5.02 -18.05
C ASP A 73 -0.53 -5.74 -17.26
N PHE A 74 -1.74 -5.14 -17.17
CA PHE A 74 -2.81 -5.65 -16.30
C PHE A 74 -3.30 -7.06 -16.68
N ALA A 75 -3.38 -7.36 -17.98
CA ALA A 75 -3.81 -8.69 -18.44
C ALA A 75 -2.84 -9.79 -17.95
N LEU A 76 -1.54 -9.56 -18.12
CA LEU A 76 -0.49 -10.46 -17.64
C LEU A 76 -0.48 -10.55 -16.11
N ALA A 77 -0.63 -9.42 -15.41
CA ALA A 77 -0.73 -9.37 -13.96
C ALA A 77 -1.91 -10.21 -13.46
N ARG A 78 -3.06 -10.12 -14.13
CA ARG A 78 -4.25 -10.88 -13.78
C ARG A 78 -4.03 -12.38 -13.92
N GLU A 79 -3.50 -12.82 -15.05
CA GLU A 79 -3.20 -14.25 -15.29
C GLU A 79 -2.25 -14.79 -14.23
N ALA A 80 -1.19 -14.04 -13.91
CA ALA A 80 -0.22 -14.40 -12.89
C ALA A 80 -0.86 -14.51 -11.49
N MET A 81 -1.66 -13.51 -11.10
CA MET A 81 -2.34 -13.51 -9.82
C MET A 81 -3.35 -14.67 -9.71
N GLU A 82 -4.14 -14.93 -10.76
CA GLU A 82 -5.10 -16.04 -10.80
C GLU A 82 -4.40 -17.41 -10.73
N ALA A 83 -3.24 -17.57 -11.37
CA ALA A 83 -2.42 -18.79 -11.26
C ALA A 83 -1.92 -19.06 -9.82
N HIS A 84 -1.80 -18.02 -9.01
CA HIS A 84 -1.44 -18.11 -7.59
C HIS A 84 -2.66 -18.16 -6.64
N GLY A 85 -3.84 -18.44 -7.20
CA GLY A 85 -5.07 -18.68 -6.44
C GLY A 85 -5.83 -17.42 -6.03
N PHE A 86 -5.43 -16.23 -6.51
CA PHE A 86 -6.22 -15.03 -6.33
C PHE A 86 -7.43 -15.02 -7.29
N ILE A 87 -8.50 -14.31 -6.92
CA ILE A 87 -9.71 -14.20 -7.74
C ILE A 87 -9.96 -12.74 -8.08
N TYR A 88 -9.85 -12.40 -9.36
CA TYR A 88 -10.11 -11.04 -9.83
C TYR A 88 -11.59 -10.66 -9.65
N ARG A 89 -11.82 -9.42 -9.18
CA ARG A 89 -13.13 -8.77 -9.16
C ARG A 89 -12.98 -7.30 -9.51
N HIS A 90 -13.88 -6.84 -10.37
CA HIS A 90 -14.15 -5.42 -10.53
C HIS A 90 -15.32 -5.03 -9.62
N VAL A 91 -15.16 -3.98 -8.83
CA VAL A 91 -16.20 -3.43 -7.94
C VAL A 91 -16.29 -1.92 -8.13
N ALA A 92 -17.32 -1.28 -7.57
CA ALA A 92 -17.48 0.18 -7.66
C ALA A 92 -16.28 0.98 -7.12
N GLY A 93 -15.46 0.37 -6.25
CA GLY A 93 -14.24 0.95 -5.70
C GLY A 93 -12.97 0.73 -6.53
N GLY A 94 -13.04 0.02 -7.66
CA GLY A 94 -11.91 -0.30 -8.53
C GLY A 94 -11.65 -1.80 -8.66
N ASP A 95 -10.43 -2.12 -9.08
CA ASP A 95 -9.98 -3.48 -9.37
C ASP A 95 -9.29 -4.11 -8.16
N LEU A 96 -9.67 -5.35 -7.85
CA LEU A 96 -9.09 -6.07 -6.72
C LEU A 96 -8.96 -7.57 -7.01
N PHE A 97 -8.07 -8.20 -6.25
CA PHE A 97 -7.85 -9.63 -6.23
C PHE A 97 -8.19 -10.17 -4.85
N LEU A 98 -9.26 -10.95 -4.75
CA LEU A 98 -9.61 -11.65 -3.52
C LEU A 98 -8.58 -12.74 -3.23
N ASP A 99 -8.25 -12.91 -1.95
CA ASP A 99 -7.31 -13.94 -1.49
C ASP A 99 -7.95 -15.34 -1.43
N GLY A 100 -8.34 -15.85 -2.59
CA GLY A 100 -8.91 -17.18 -2.76
C GLY A 100 -10.42 -17.29 -2.54
N PRO A 101 -10.97 -18.51 -2.65
CA PRO A 101 -12.40 -18.75 -2.52
C PRO A 101 -12.92 -18.38 -1.12
N GLY A 102 -13.98 -17.58 -1.06
CA GLY A 102 -14.60 -17.15 0.20
C GLY A 102 -13.90 -16.00 0.90
N ALA A 103 -12.80 -15.47 0.35
CA ALA A 103 -12.19 -14.24 0.85
C ALA A 103 -13.13 -13.05 0.67
N ARG A 104 -13.13 -12.16 1.66
CA ARG A 104 -13.91 -10.92 1.62
C ARG A 104 -13.09 -9.80 0.99
N ALA A 105 -13.76 -8.71 0.62
CA ALA A 105 -13.10 -7.54 0.05
C ALA A 105 -12.06 -6.92 0.99
N GLU A 106 -12.23 -7.05 2.31
CA GLU A 106 -11.24 -6.57 3.29
C GLU A 106 -9.93 -7.37 3.27
N ASP A 107 -9.96 -8.56 2.67
CA ASP A 107 -8.82 -9.45 2.49
C ASP A 107 -8.24 -9.42 1.07
N ALA A 108 -8.57 -8.39 0.29
CA ALA A 108 -8.12 -8.28 -1.09
C ALA A 108 -6.75 -7.61 -1.24
N VAL A 109 -6.15 -7.83 -2.41
CA VAL A 109 -5.10 -6.99 -2.98
C VAL A 109 -5.78 -5.97 -3.90
N HIS A 110 -5.66 -4.69 -3.58
CA HIS A 110 -6.22 -3.59 -4.38
C HIS A 110 -5.24 -3.13 -5.44
N ILE A 111 -5.74 -2.91 -6.66
CA ILE A 111 -4.95 -2.41 -7.77
C ILE A 111 -5.15 -0.92 -7.95
N VAL A 112 -4.04 -0.20 -8.09
CA VAL A 112 -4.00 1.17 -8.57
C VAL A 112 -3.27 1.16 -9.91
N PHE A 113 -3.81 1.87 -10.89
CA PHE A 113 -3.17 1.99 -12.19
C PHE A 113 -2.25 3.19 -12.26
N ALA A 114 -1.00 2.93 -12.64
CA ALA A 114 0.02 3.95 -12.88
C ALA A 114 -0.44 4.95 -13.94
N ARG A 115 0.01 6.20 -13.82
CA ARG A 115 -0.27 7.29 -14.78
C ARG A 115 -1.77 7.61 -14.94
N ARG A 116 -2.64 7.07 -14.08
CA ARG A 116 -4.09 7.36 -14.05
C ARG A 116 -4.47 8.01 -12.73
N LYS A 117 -5.47 8.88 -12.77
CA LYS A 117 -6.06 9.43 -11.55
C LYS A 117 -6.83 8.33 -10.80
N VAL A 118 -6.53 8.16 -9.51
CA VAL A 118 -7.22 7.18 -8.64
C VAL A 118 -8.69 7.54 -8.49
N ARG A 119 -9.01 8.83 -8.43
CA ARG A 119 -10.38 9.37 -8.48
C ARG A 119 -10.45 10.48 -9.52
N PRO A 120 -11.61 10.74 -10.15
CA PRO A 120 -11.76 11.86 -11.09
C PRO A 120 -11.31 13.21 -10.50
N THR A 121 -11.53 13.40 -9.20
CA THR A 121 -11.17 14.60 -8.44
C THR A 121 -9.72 14.63 -7.93
N SER A 122 -8.92 13.57 -8.15
CA SER A 122 -7.51 13.57 -7.77
C SER A 122 -6.76 14.68 -8.50
N VAL A 123 -5.88 15.36 -7.79
CA VAL A 123 -5.15 16.53 -8.30
C VAL A 123 -4.00 16.14 -9.22
N GLU A 124 -3.38 14.98 -8.95
CA GLU A 124 -2.36 14.36 -9.78
C GLU A 124 -2.75 12.90 -10.11
N PRO A 125 -2.24 12.34 -11.22
CA PRO A 125 -2.32 10.90 -11.46
C PRO A 125 -1.45 10.12 -10.46
N ALA A 126 -1.70 8.81 -10.34
CA ALA A 126 -0.78 7.92 -9.64
C ALA A 126 0.60 7.92 -10.34
N PRO A 127 1.71 7.72 -9.58
CA PRO A 127 3.06 7.70 -10.14
C PRO A 127 3.25 6.65 -11.24
N ASP A 128 4.34 6.78 -11.99
CA ASP A 128 4.78 5.72 -12.90
C ASP A 128 5.36 4.54 -12.09
N VAL A 129 5.17 3.32 -12.58
CA VAL A 129 5.68 2.09 -11.97
C VAL A 129 7.09 1.74 -12.45
N ARG A 130 7.63 2.49 -13.42
CA ARG A 130 9.00 2.33 -13.93
C ARG A 130 10.05 2.66 -12.88
N ASP A 131 9.77 3.68 -12.06
CA ASP A 131 10.65 4.11 -10.99
C ASP A 131 10.28 3.37 -9.71
N THR A 132 11.00 2.29 -9.44
CA THR A 132 10.85 1.50 -8.20
C THR A 132 12.19 1.29 -7.54
N VAL A 133 12.14 1.10 -6.23
CA VAL A 133 13.31 0.77 -5.42
C VAL A 133 13.03 -0.50 -4.63
N TRP A 134 14.08 -1.27 -4.39
CA TRP A 134 14.04 -2.40 -3.46
C TRP A 134 14.37 -1.90 -2.06
N LEU A 135 13.49 -2.18 -1.10
CA LEU A 135 13.78 -2.02 0.32
C LEU A 135 14.08 -3.38 0.92
N GLY A 136 15.28 -3.51 1.49
CA GLY A 136 15.81 -4.78 1.98
C GLY A 136 15.83 -5.86 0.90
N GLU A 137 15.69 -7.12 1.31
CA GLU A 137 15.84 -8.31 0.45
C GLU A 137 14.57 -8.71 -0.32
N GLY A 138 13.50 -7.89 -0.36
CA GLY A 138 12.30 -8.42 -1.04
C GLY A 138 11.07 -7.55 -1.21
N LEU A 139 11.11 -6.23 -0.96
CA LEU A 139 9.95 -5.39 -1.24
C LEU A 139 10.26 -4.31 -2.27
N ARG A 140 9.67 -4.46 -3.46
CA ARG A 140 9.68 -3.43 -4.50
C ARG A 140 8.59 -2.39 -4.21
N VAL A 141 9.00 -1.15 -3.96
CA VAL A 141 8.11 -0.02 -3.63
C VAL A 141 8.42 1.19 -4.52
N LEU A 142 7.57 2.21 -4.44
CA LEU A 142 7.89 3.53 -5.01
C LEU A 142 9.02 4.21 -4.23
N PRO A 143 9.88 5.02 -4.90
CA PRO A 143 10.75 5.97 -4.24
C PRO A 143 9.99 6.83 -3.23
N LEU A 144 10.64 7.21 -2.14
CA LEU A 144 10.00 7.91 -1.02
C LEU A 144 9.22 9.15 -1.48
N GLU A 145 9.83 9.99 -2.34
CA GLU A 145 9.20 11.20 -2.86
C GLU A 145 7.87 10.89 -3.60
N ALA A 146 7.88 9.90 -4.50
CA ALA A 146 6.70 9.48 -5.25
C ALA A 146 5.60 8.93 -4.32
N LEU A 147 6.00 8.18 -3.29
CA LEU A 147 5.06 7.67 -2.28
C LEU A 147 4.43 8.82 -1.47
N VAL A 148 5.24 9.78 -1.01
CA VAL A 148 4.78 10.98 -0.27
C VAL A 148 3.81 11.78 -1.12
N ARG A 149 4.15 12.05 -2.39
CA ARG A 149 3.29 12.76 -3.34
C ARG A 149 1.96 12.04 -3.56
N MET A 150 1.99 10.72 -3.67
CA MET A 150 0.78 9.90 -3.79
C MET A 150 -0.11 9.98 -2.55
N LYS A 151 0.48 9.98 -1.35
CA LYS A 151 -0.24 10.14 -0.08
C LYS A 151 -0.83 11.54 0.07
N LEU A 152 -0.06 12.58 -0.26
CA LEU A 152 -0.54 13.98 -0.26
C LEU A 152 -1.63 14.22 -1.30
N THR A 153 -1.59 13.53 -2.45
CA THR A 153 -2.65 13.61 -3.46
C THR A 153 -3.98 13.05 -2.95
N SER A 154 -3.93 11.91 -2.25
CA SER A 154 -5.13 11.24 -1.72
C SER A 154 -5.66 11.91 -0.44
N PHE A 155 -4.77 12.30 0.47
CA PHE A 155 -5.01 13.07 1.69
C PHE A 155 -6.22 12.65 2.57
N ARG A 156 -6.56 11.35 2.54
CA ARG A 156 -7.55 10.76 3.47
C ARG A 156 -6.94 10.65 4.85
N ASP A 157 -7.75 10.42 5.87
CA ASP A 157 -7.30 10.27 7.27
C ASP A 157 -6.14 9.27 7.39
N LYS A 158 -6.27 8.08 6.78
CA LYS A 158 -5.19 7.08 6.77
C LYS A 158 -3.91 7.57 6.07
N ASP A 159 -4.02 8.38 5.03
CA ASP A 159 -2.86 8.91 4.31
C ASP A 159 -2.18 10.02 5.12
N ARG A 160 -2.93 10.84 5.87
CA ARG A 160 -2.39 11.80 6.84
C ARG A 160 -1.64 11.09 7.97
N THR A 161 -2.20 10.01 8.51
CA THR A 161 -1.54 9.14 9.49
C THR A 161 -0.22 8.58 8.97
N HIS A 162 -0.20 8.04 7.74
CA HIS A 162 1.02 7.55 7.10
C HIS A 162 2.08 8.64 6.89
N LEU A 163 1.67 9.84 6.49
CA LEU A 163 2.60 10.97 6.33
C LEU A 163 3.19 11.39 7.68
N ARG A 164 2.39 11.40 8.75
CA ARG A 164 2.88 11.63 10.12
C ARG A 164 3.87 10.56 10.58
N ASP A 165 3.69 9.29 10.17
CA ASP A 165 4.68 8.24 10.45
C ASP A 165 6.03 8.55 9.82
N LEU A 166 6.05 8.97 8.56
CA LEU A 166 7.28 9.35 7.86
C LEU A 166 7.92 10.61 8.48
N ILE A 167 7.11 11.60 8.88
CA ILE A 167 7.58 12.80 9.58
C ILE A 167 8.19 12.44 10.94
N GLY A 168 7.51 11.59 11.72
CA GLY A 168 7.93 11.21 13.08
C GLY A 168 9.28 10.50 13.13
N VAL A 169 9.69 9.84 12.06
CA VAL A 169 11.03 9.23 11.92
C VAL A 169 12.02 10.09 11.11
N GLY A 170 11.63 11.29 10.71
CA GLY A 170 12.50 12.24 10.00
C GLY A 170 12.74 11.94 8.52
N LEU A 171 11.98 11.02 7.92
CA LEU A 171 12.04 10.73 6.48
C LEU A 171 11.39 11.82 5.63
N VAL A 172 10.45 12.58 6.21
CA VAL A 172 9.80 13.74 5.58
C VAL A 172 9.91 14.93 6.53
N THR A 173 10.30 16.08 5.99
CA THR A 173 10.59 17.30 6.75
C THR A 173 10.13 18.55 5.99
N GLU A 174 10.36 19.74 6.57
CA GLU A 174 10.12 21.02 5.88
C GLU A 174 10.86 21.16 4.55
N ARG A 175 11.99 20.46 4.37
CA ARG A 175 12.80 20.52 3.14
C ARG A 175 12.04 20.00 1.93
N ASP A 176 11.12 19.06 2.14
CA ASP A 176 10.33 18.44 1.08
C ASP A 176 9.28 19.39 0.50
N LEU A 177 8.91 20.46 1.22
CA LEU A 177 7.94 21.46 0.75
C LEU A 177 8.37 22.13 -0.56
N ALA A 178 9.66 22.34 -0.77
CA ALA A 178 10.18 23.06 -1.93
C ALA A 178 9.99 22.32 -3.26
N ASN A 179 9.80 20.99 -3.22
CA ASN A 179 9.67 20.14 -4.41
C ASN A 179 8.22 19.76 -4.73
N LEU A 180 7.26 20.27 -3.95
CA LEU A 180 5.85 19.93 -4.06
C LEU A 180 5.06 21.06 -4.73
N PRO A 181 4.03 20.74 -5.55
CA PRO A 181 3.06 21.73 -6.01
C PRO A 181 2.34 22.37 -4.83
N ASP A 182 1.90 23.63 -4.99
CA ASP A 182 1.32 24.47 -3.93
C ASP A 182 0.31 23.76 -3.04
N LEU A 183 -0.64 23.03 -3.63
CA LEU A 183 -1.66 22.31 -2.87
C LEU A 183 -1.08 21.16 -2.03
N LEU A 184 -0.13 20.41 -2.57
CA LEU A 184 0.51 19.30 -1.84
C LEU A 184 1.47 19.84 -0.77
N ALA A 185 2.16 20.94 -1.05
CA ALA A 185 2.99 21.65 -0.08
C ALA A 185 2.15 22.19 1.08
N ALA A 186 0.97 22.78 0.80
CA ALA A 186 0.05 23.23 1.84
C ALA A 186 -0.43 22.08 2.74
N ARG A 187 -0.78 20.94 2.14
CA ARG A 187 -1.17 19.71 2.86
C ARG A 187 -0.03 19.15 3.73
N LEU A 188 1.20 19.17 3.23
CA LEU A 188 2.35 18.72 4.03
C LEU A 188 2.62 19.70 5.19
N ARG A 189 2.54 21.01 4.94
CA ARG A 189 2.71 22.04 5.97
C ARG A 189 1.70 21.88 7.10
N GLU A 190 0.43 21.63 6.77
CA GLU A 190 -0.63 21.34 7.76
C GLU A 190 -0.23 20.22 8.73
N LEU A 191 0.38 19.14 8.22
CA LEU A 191 0.81 18.00 9.03
C LEU A 191 2.06 18.30 9.86
N LEU A 192 3.01 19.08 9.33
CA LEU A 192 4.21 19.49 10.05
C LEU A 192 3.87 20.43 11.21
N GLU A 193 2.91 21.33 11.02
CA GLU A 193 2.42 22.26 12.05
C GLU A 193 1.53 21.56 13.09
N ASN A 194 0.87 20.45 12.72
CA ASN A 194 -0.03 19.69 13.59
C ASN A 194 0.35 18.19 13.62
N PRO A 195 1.50 17.84 14.25
CA PRO A 195 2.05 16.49 14.21
C PRO A 195 1.15 15.45 14.92
N GLU A 196 0.35 15.88 15.91
CA GLU A 196 -0.46 14.97 16.74
C GLU A 196 -1.89 14.71 16.22
N GLY A 197 -2.38 15.47 15.25
CA GLY A 197 -3.78 15.32 14.81
C GLY A 197 -4.55 16.60 14.80
#